data_AF-A0A3C0LBZ7-F1
#
_entry.id   AF-A0A3C0LBZ7-F1
#
_cell.length_a   1.000
_cell.length_b   1.000
_cell.length_c   1.000
_cell.angle_alpha   90.00
_cell.angle_beta   90.00
_cell.angle_gamma   90.00
#
_symmetry.space_group_name_H-M   'P 1'
#
loop_
_entity.id
_entity.type
_entity.pdbx_description
1 polymer ?
#
loop_
_entity_poly.entity_id
_entity_poly.type
_entity_poly.pdbx_seq_one_letter_code
_entity_poly.pdbx_strand_id
1 'polypeptide(L)'
;MRQSSPVEGVRNKLKVQGILMMVIAAICFAVLAMFIKFVPNIPLMIFKKGIPILGNKRSLLLLRSILTIFAMTSYFYTIKVMILTDALTIKQLAPLLSIFFAAIILKEKVNFKQISIFIFGFLGMLLIVKPGIRPDIFPAIIGLGGATLTAISYIMIRYLRSDDHPLVIVNYFGYVIGLTSLGVLLWQRIFLFRAKK
;
A
#
# COMPACT_ATOMS: atom_id res chain seq x y z
N MET A 1 -26.82 11.94 54.96
CA MET A 1 -27.01 12.12 53.50
C MET A 1 -25.68 12.56 52.88
N ARG A 2 -24.83 11.61 52.48
CA ARG A 2 -23.49 11.89 51.94
C ARG A 2 -23.61 11.84 50.42
N GLN A 3 -23.60 13.01 49.77
CA GLN A 3 -23.62 13.13 48.31
C GLN A 3 -22.44 12.34 47.72
N SER A 4 -22.74 11.28 46.99
CA SER A 4 -21.83 10.62 46.07
C SER A 4 -21.38 11.65 45.04
N SER A 5 -20.18 12.20 45.23
CA SER A 5 -19.69 13.27 44.38
C SER A 5 -19.46 12.74 42.95
N PRO A 6 -20.04 13.39 41.91
CA PRO A 6 -19.94 12.95 40.52
C PRO A 6 -18.49 12.89 39.99
N VAL A 7 -17.54 13.47 40.74
CA VAL A 7 -16.11 13.54 40.41
C VAL A 7 -15.41 12.19 40.60
N GLU A 8 -15.84 11.37 41.57
CA GLU A 8 -15.19 10.09 41.90
C GLU A 8 -15.53 8.99 40.88
N GLY A 9 -16.77 8.99 40.38
CA GLY A 9 -17.22 8.14 39.28
C GLY A 9 -16.52 8.48 37.96
N VAL A 10 -16.35 9.77 37.66
CA VAL A 10 -15.62 10.24 36.46
C VAL A 10 -14.13 9.87 36.55
N ARG A 11 -13.51 9.99 37.74
CA ARG A 11 -12.11 9.59 37.98
C ARG A 11 -11.88 8.09 37.79
N ASN A 12 -12.79 7.24 38.28
CA ASN A 12 -12.72 5.80 38.06
C ASN A 12 -12.95 5.44 36.59
N LYS A 13 -13.88 6.10 35.89
CA LYS A 13 -14.10 5.90 34.46
C LYS A 13 -12.86 6.28 33.63
N LEU A 14 -12.19 7.38 33.97
CA LEU A 14 -10.92 7.82 33.37
C LEU A 14 -9.78 6.83 33.65
N LYS A 15 -9.66 6.29 34.86
CA LYS A 15 -8.67 5.25 35.18
C LYS A 15 -8.90 3.96 34.39
N VAL A 16 -10.14 3.49 34.33
CA VAL A 16 -10.48 2.27 33.58
C VAL A 16 -10.25 2.46 32.08
N GLN A 17 -10.59 3.62 31.50
CA GLN A 17 -10.24 3.93 30.11
C GLN A 17 -8.72 3.99 29.90
N GLY A 18 -7.96 4.58 30.83
CA GLY A 18 -6.50 4.63 30.74
C GLY A 18 -5.87 3.23 30.76
N ILE A 19 -6.29 2.37 31.68
CA ILE A 19 -5.82 0.98 31.78
C ILE A 19 -6.18 0.20 30.51
N LEU A 20 -7.40 0.36 30.00
CA LEU A 20 -7.83 -0.29 28.77
C LEU A 20 -6.98 0.14 27.57
N MET A 21 -6.69 1.44 27.43
CA MET A 21 -5.85 1.97 26.35
C MET A 21 -4.40 1.45 26.44
N MET A 22 -3.85 1.31 27.66
CA MET A 22 -2.52 0.73 27.87
C MET A 22 -2.47 -0.74 27.44
N VAL A 23 -3.49 -1.54 27.81
CA VAL A 23 -3.57 -2.96 27.43
C VAL A 23 -3.72 -3.10 25.91
N ILE A 24 -4.58 -2.30 25.28
CA ILE A 24 -4.77 -2.28 23.82
C ILE A 24 -3.46 -1.92 23.11
N ALA A 25 -2.76 -0.89 23.58
CA ALA A 25 -1.47 -0.50 23.01
C ALA A 25 -0.43 -1.62 23.16
N ALA A 26 -0.34 -2.26 24.34
CA ALA A 26 0.59 -3.35 24.59
C ALA A 26 0.32 -4.56 23.67
N ILE A 27 -0.94 -4.93 23.47
CA ILE A 27 -1.33 -6.00 22.53
C ILE A 27 -0.94 -5.61 21.10
N CYS A 28 -1.22 -4.37 20.67
CA CYS A 28 -0.87 -3.89 19.34
C CYS A 28 0.65 -3.93 19.09
N PHE A 29 1.45 -3.50 20.07
CA PHE A 29 2.91 -3.57 20.01
C PHE A 29 3.43 -5.01 19.98
N ALA A 30 2.84 -5.91 20.77
CA ALA A 30 3.21 -7.32 20.78
C ALA A 30 2.93 -7.99 19.43
N VAL A 31 1.76 -7.72 18.84
CA VAL A 31 1.38 -8.21 17.51
C VAL A 31 2.35 -7.67 16.45
N LEU A 32 2.65 -6.36 16.46
CA LEU A 32 3.62 -5.75 15.57
C LEU A 32 5.01 -6.42 15.69
N ALA A 33 5.49 -6.66 16.91
CA ALA A 33 6.77 -7.30 17.17
C ALA A 33 6.81 -8.75 16.67
N MET A 34 5.70 -9.50 16.77
CA MET A 34 5.59 -10.85 16.24
C MET A 34 5.76 -10.87 14.72
N PHE A 35 5.08 -9.95 14.01
CA PHE A 35 5.23 -9.82 12.55
C PHE A 35 6.66 -9.44 12.16
N ILE A 36 7.29 -8.47 12.85
CA ILE A 36 8.67 -8.05 12.58
C ILE A 36 9.65 -9.20 12.73
N LYS A 37 9.50 -10.04 13.76
CA LYS A 37 10.34 -11.23 13.98
C LYS A 37 10.11 -12.34 12.95
N PHE A 38 8.95 -12.37 12.30
CA PHE A 38 8.64 -13.36 11.27
C PHE A 38 9.25 -13.01 9.90
N VAL A 39 9.42 -11.72 9.60
CA VAL A 39 10.03 -11.24 8.34
C VAL A 39 11.41 -11.87 8.04
N PRO A 40 12.39 -11.90 8.96
CA PRO A 40 13.70 -12.52 8.68
C PRO A 40 13.66 -14.04 8.52
N ASN A 41 12.57 -14.72 8.89
CA ASN A 41 12.42 -16.16 8.66
C ASN A 41 11.97 -16.50 7.22
N ILE A 42 11.45 -15.52 6.48
CA ILE A 42 11.05 -15.68 5.07
C ILE A 42 12.23 -16.11 4.18
N PRO A 43 13.40 -15.43 4.20
CA PRO A 43 14.57 -15.89 3.44
C PRO A 43 15.09 -17.26 3.92
N LEU A 44 15.04 -17.56 5.23
CA LEU A 44 15.43 -18.88 5.76
C LEU A 44 14.51 -20.01 5.26
N MET A 45 13.20 -19.76 5.12
CA MET A 45 12.26 -20.70 4.50
C MET A 45 12.55 -20.92 3.00
N ILE A 46 13.02 -19.90 2.29
CA ILE A 46 13.39 -19.98 0.87
C ILE A 46 14.65 -20.85 0.70
N PHE A 47 15.66 -20.64 1.55
CA PHE A 47 16.88 -21.46 1.60
C PHE A 47 16.58 -22.94 1.94
N LYS A 48 15.71 -23.21 2.91
CA LYS A 48 15.31 -24.58 3.27
C LYS A 48 14.54 -25.32 2.17
N LYS A 49 13.88 -24.60 1.25
CA LYS A 49 13.13 -25.16 0.13
C LYS A 49 13.95 -25.29 -1.16
N GLY A 50 15.24 -24.91 -1.16
CA GLY A 50 16.11 -25.00 -2.34
C GLY A 50 15.68 -24.09 -3.50
N ILE A 51 14.87 -23.07 -3.23
CA ILE A 51 14.37 -22.15 -4.26
C ILE A 51 15.44 -21.08 -4.50
N PRO A 52 15.83 -20.78 -5.75
CA PRO A 52 16.83 -19.77 -6.03
C PRO A 52 16.38 -18.41 -5.47
N ILE A 53 17.08 -17.93 -4.45
CA ILE A 53 16.72 -16.71 -3.69
C ILE A 53 16.71 -15.49 -4.61
N LEU A 54 17.45 -15.55 -5.72
CA LEU A 54 17.62 -14.43 -6.65
C LEU A 54 16.57 -14.37 -7.77
N GLY A 55 15.69 -15.39 -7.89
CA GLY A 55 14.72 -15.48 -8.98
C GLY A 55 15.37 -15.48 -10.37
N ASN A 56 14.57 -15.75 -11.40
CA ASN A 56 15.10 -15.81 -12.77
C ASN A 56 15.21 -14.40 -13.40
N LYS A 57 14.31 -13.48 -13.03
CA LYS A 57 14.20 -12.13 -13.63
C LYS A 57 14.38 -10.99 -12.62
N ARG A 58 15.62 -10.86 -12.08
CA ARG A 58 16.02 -9.83 -11.09
C ARG A 58 15.59 -8.41 -11.46
N SER A 59 15.79 -8.02 -12.72
CA SER A 59 15.46 -6.66 -13.19
C SER A 59 13.96 -6.37 -13.14
N LEU A 60 13.11 -7.36 -13.44
CA LEU A 60 11.66 -7.20 -13.33
C LEU A 60 11.20 -7.13 -11.86
N LEU A 61 11.80 -7.91 -10.96
CA LEU A 61 11.52 -7.87 -9.51
C LEU A 61 11.81 -6.48 -8.93
N LEU A 62 12.97 -5.91 -9.28
CA LEU A 62 13.38 -4.59 -8.84
C LEU A 62 12.50 -3.51 -9.45
N LEU A 63 12.29 -3.54 -10.77
CA LEU A 63 11.44 -2.57 -11.47
C LEU A 63 10.03 -2.53 -10.89
N ARG A 64 9.41 -3.69 -10.64
CA ARG A 64 8.09 -3.81 -10.02
C ARG A 64 8.04 -3.15 -8.63
N SER A 65 9.09 -3.31 -7.84
CA SER A 65 9.17 -2.72 -6.49
C SER A 65 9.32 -1.20 -6.57
N ILE A 66 10.16 -0.70 -7.48
CA ILE A 66 10.35 0.74 -7.75
C ILE A 66 9.05 1.38 -8.24
N LEU A 67 8.37 0.76 -9.21
CA LEU A 67 7.09 1.24 -9.72
C LEU A 67 6.04 1.33 -8.61
N THR A 68 6.03 0.37 -7.69
CA THR A 68 5.11 0.39 -6.54
C THR A 68 5.42 1.56 -5.60
N ILE A 69 6.70 1.87 -5.35
CA ILE A 69 7.11 3.02 -4.53
C ILE A 69 6.70 4.35 -5.18
N PHE A 70 6.90 4.49 -6.49
CA PHE A 70 6.45 5.67 -7.23
C PHE A 70 4.93 5.82 -7.21
N ALA A 71 4.19 4.71 -7.41
CA ALA A 71 2.75 4.70 -7.34
C ALA A 71 2.24 5.13 -5.95
N MET A 72 2.85 4.60 -4.88
CA MET A 72 2.50 4.95 -3.51
C MET A 72 2.80 6.41 -3.20
N THR A 73 3.93 6.94 -3.68
CA THR A 73 4.31 8.35 -3.51
C THR A 73 3.32 9.27 -4.21
N SER A 74 2.94 8.95 -5.46
CA SER A 74 1.89 9.70 -6.19
C SER A 74 0.55 9.68 -5.45
N TYR A 75 0.17 8.53 -4.89
CA TYR A 75 -1.06 8.40 -4.11
C TYR A 75 -1.04 9.26 -2.84
N PHE A 76 0.05 9.25 -2.07
CA PHE A 76 0.19 10.12 -0.90
C PHE A 76 0.15 11.60 -1.25
N TYR A 77 0.76 12.00 -2.38
CA TYR A 77 0.65 13.36 -2.89
C TYR A 77 -0.80 13.73 -3.22
N THR A 78 -1.53 12.83 -3.88
CA THR A 78 -2.92 13.05 -4.28
C THR A 78 -3.83 13.24 -3.05
N ILE A 79 -3.69 12.42 -2.00
CA ILE A 79 -4.46 12.60 -0.75
C ILE A 79 -4.15 13.93 -0.06
N LYS A 80 -2.94 14.47 -0.22
CA LYS A 80 -2.56 15.74 0.41
C LYS A 80 -3.24 16.94 -0.25
N VAL A 81 -3.52 16.85 -1.55
CA VAL A 81 -4.03 17.98 -2.35
C VAL A 81 -5.53 17.85 -2.66
N MET A 82 -6.06 16.63 -2.79
CA MET A 82 -7.48 16.35 -3.04
C MET A 82 -8.18 15.78 -1.80
N ILE A 83 -9.52 15.82 -1.82
CA ILE A 83 -10.35 15.13 -0.84
C ILE A 83 -10.05 13.61 -0.87
N LEU A 84 -9.97 13.00 0.32
CA LEU A 84 -9.64 11.59 0.48
C LEU A 84 -10.54 10.67 -0.36
N THR A 85 -11.83 10.98 -0.44
CA THR A 85 -12.81 10.25 -1.26
C THR A 85 -12.42 10.25 -2.74
N ASP A 86 -12.04 11.39 -3.30
CA ASP A 86 -11.66 11.50 -4.72
C ASP A 86 -10.32 10.79 -5.00
N ALA A 87 -9.36 10.89 -4.08
CA ALA A 87 -8.09 10.17 -4.21
C ALA A 87 -8.30 8.64 -4.18
N LEU A 88 -9.20 8.15 -3.32
CA LEU A 88 -9.53 6.73 -3.22
C LEU A 88 -10.24 6.22 -4.48
N THR A 89 -11.14 7.01 -5.05
CA THR A 89 -11.89 6.62 -6.25
C THR A 89 -10.95 6.53 -7.45
N ILE A 90 -10.05 7.50 -7.63
CA ILE A 90 -8.97 7.43 -8.63
C ILE A 90 -8.10 6.19 -8.42
N LYS A 91 -7.69 5.88 -7.17
CA LYS A 91 -6.91 4.67 -6.89
C LYS A 91 -7.66 3.39 -7.26
N GLN A 92 -8.98 3.36 -7.07
CA GLN A 92 -9.83 2.21 -7.41
C GLN A 92 -9.90 1.95 -8.93
N LEU A 93 -9.42 2.87 -9.78
CA LEU A 93 -9.19 2.57 -11.22
C LEU A 93 -8.08 1.56 -11.45
N ALA A 94 -7.08 1.47 -10.56
CA ALA A 94 -5.95 0.58 -10.76
C ALA A 94 -6.36 -0.88 -11.09
N PRO A 95 -7.31 -1.53 -10.39
CA PRO A 95 -7.79 -2.85 -10.78
C PRO A 95 -8.50 -2.88 -12.13
N LEU A 96 -9.30 -1.86 -12.48
CA LEU A 96 -9.92 -1.77 -13.81
C LEU A 96 -8.85 -1.68 -14.89
N LEU A 97 -7.93 -0.73 -14.78
CA LEU A 97 -6.79 -0.58 -15.69
C LEU A 97 -5.94 -1.85 -15.76
N SER A 98 -5.81 -2.60 -14.66
CA SER A 98 -5.08 -3.87 -14.66
C SER A 98 -5.72 -4.92 -15.57
N ILE A 99 -7.04 -4.93 -15.72
CA ILE A 99 -7.73 -5.87 -16.64
C ILE A 99 -7.39 -5.49 -18.08
N PHE A 100 -7.43 -4.20 -18.40
CA PHE A 100 -7.06 -3.68 -19.72
C PHE A 100 -5.59 -3.98 -20.07
N PHE A 101 -4.66 -3.68 -19.17
CA PHE A 101 -3.25 -3.97 -19.40
C PHE A 101 -2.95 -5.48 -19.36
N ALA A 102 -3.70 -6.30 -18.62
CA ALA A 102 -3.53 -7.76 -18.62
C ALA A 102 -3.84 -8.33 -20.01
N ALA A 103 -4.89 -7.85 -20.68
CA ALA A 103 -5.21 -8.23 -22.04
C ALA A 103 -4.05 -7.95 -23.02
N ILE A 104 -3.37 -6.80 -22.85
CA ILE A 104 -2.27 -6.37 -23.71
C ILE A 104 -0.97 -7.14 -23.40
N ILE A 105 -0.58 -7.19 -22.13
CA ILE A 105 0.74 -7.68 -21.70
C ILE A 105 0.78 -9.20 -21.60
N LEU A 106 -0.26 -9.83 -21.04
CA LEU A 106 -0.34 -11.30 -20.90
C LEU A 106 -0.99 -11.98 -22.11
N LYS A 107 -1.57 -11.21 -23.04
CA LYS A 107 -2.31 -11.72 -24.20
C LYS A 107 -3.41 -12.73 -23.82
N GLU A 108 -3.99 -12.57 -22.63
CA GLU A 108 -5.11 -13.39 -22.18
C GLU A 108 -6.33 -13.13 -23.06
N LYS A 109 -7.03 -14.20 -23.46
CA LYS A 109 -8.28 -14.08 -24.22
C LYS A 109 -9.37 -13.53 -23.30
N VAL A 110 -9.62 -12.22 -23.41
CA VAL A 110 -10.70 -11.58 -22.68
C VAL A 110 -12.04 -12.01 -23.28
N ASN A 111 -12.87 -12.64 -22.45
CA ASN A 111 -14.19 -13.07 -22.88
C ASN A 111 -15.14 -11.87 -22.99
N PHE A 112 -16.12 -11.89 -23.90
CA PHE A 112 -17.10 -10.81 -24.07
C PHE A 112 -17.82 -10.44 -22.76
N LYS A 113 -18.07 -11.42 -21.88
CA LYS A 113 -18.63 -11.19 -20.54
C LYS A 113 -17.73 -10.32 -19.66
N GLN A 114 -16.41 -10.52 -19.71
CA GLN A 114 -15.44 -9.73 -18.94
C GLN A 114 -15.35 -8.29 -19.44
N ILE A 115 -15.46 -8.08 -20.76
CA ILE A 115 -15.50 -6.75 -21.37
C ILE A 115 -16.73 -5.97 -20.89
N SER A 116 -17.90 -6.61 -20.86
CA SER A 116 -19.12 -5.97 -20.36
C SER A 116 -18.99 -5.53 -18.90
N ILE A 117 -18.47 -6.39 -18.03
CA ILE A 117 -18.21 -6.07 -16.61
C ILE A 117 -17.20 -4.92 -16.47
N PHE A 118 -16.15 -4.93 -17.29
CA PHE A 118 -15.16 -3.85 -17.30
C PHE A 118 -15.79 -2.51 -17.71
N ILE A 119 -16.61 -2.49 -18.76
CA ILE A 119 -17.33 -1.29 -19.21
C ILE A 119 -18.24 -0.77 -18.10
N PHE A 120 -19.05 -1.65 -17.48
CA PHE A 120 -19.91 -1.26 -16.35
C PHE A 120 -19.11 -0.72 -15.15
N GLY A 121 -17.98 -1.35 -14.82
CA GLY A 121 -17.10 -0.87 -13.74
C GLY A 121 -16.47 0.48 -14.06
N PHE A 122 -16.06 0.70 -15.30
CA PHE A 122 -15.52 1.97 -15.78
C PHE A 122 -16.57 3.08 -15.76
N LEU A 123 -17.80 2.81 -16.23
CA LEU A 123 -18.94 3.74 -16.15
C LEU A 123 -19.29 4.07 -14.70
N GLY A 124 -19.34 3.08 -13.81
CA GLY A 124 -19.59 3.29 -12.38
C GLY A 124 -18.54 4.21 -11.74
N MET A 125 -17.28 4.06 -12.14
CA MET A 125 -16.19 4.92 -11.66
C MET A 125 -16.30 6.35 -12.21
N LEU A 126 -16.67 6.51 -13.49
CA LEU A 126 -16.92 7.81 -14.11
C LEU A 126 -18.05 8.59 -13.43
N LEU A 127 -19.07 7.89 -12.93
CA LEU A 127 -20.17 8.50 -12.17
C LEU A 127 -19.73 9.01 -10.78
N ILE A 128 -18.76 8.32 -10.16
CA ILE A 128 -18.26 8.68 -8.82
C ILE A 128 -17.25 9.84 -8.91
N VAL A 129 -16.37 9.82 -9.91
CA VAL A 129 -15.46 10.94 -10.17
C VAL A 129 -16.28 12.07 -10.74
N LYS A 130 -16.72 12.99 -9.89
CA LYS A 130 -17.46 14.18 -10.32
C LYS A 130 -16.53 15.01 -11.22
N PRO A 131 -16.75 15.07 -12.55
CA PRO A 131 -15.91 15.88 -13.43
C PRO A 131 -16.40 17.33 -13.32
N GLY A 132 -16.17 17.96 -12.17
CA GLY A 132 -16.32 19.39 -12.02
C GLY A 132 -15.05 20.06 -12.55
N ILE A 133 -15.19 21.09 -13.38
CA ILE A 133 -14.08 21.97 -13.78
C ILE A 133 -13.63 22.73 -12.52
N ARG A 134 -12.79 22.08 -11.71
CA ARG A 134 -12.18 22.60 -10.49
C ARG A 134 -10.68 22.68 -10.71
N PRO A 135 -9.94 23.49 -9.93
CA PRO A 135 -8.48 23.56 -9.99
C PRO A 135 -7.76 22.22 -9.68
N ASP A 136 -8.51 21.17 -9.31
CA ASP A 136 -8.03 19.85 -8.92
C ASP A 136 -7.64 18.91 -10.09
N ILE A 137 -7.67 19.39 -11.34
CA ILE A 137 -7.31 18.59 -12.53
C ILE A 137 -5.85 18.10 -12.46
N PHE A 138 -4.93 18.95 -12.01
CA PHE A 138 -3.50 18.62 -11.97
C PHE A 138 -3.20 17.48 -10.97
N PRO A 139 -3.70 17.52 -9.71
CA PRO A 139 -3.67 16.37 -8.81
C PRO A 139 -4.34 15.12 -9.36
N ALA A 140 -5.48 15.26 -10.06
CA ALA A 140 -6.20 14.12 -10.62
C ALA A 140 -5.37 13.38 -11.70
N ILE A 141 -4.64 14.11 -12.55
CA ILE A 141 -3.72 13.52 -13.54
C ILE A 141 -2.58 12.76 -12.85
N ILE A 142 -2.00 13.34 -11.80
CA ILE A 142 -0.94 12.70 -11.02
C ILE A 142 -1.46 11.41 -10.36
N GLY A 143 -2.65 11.48 -9.74
CA GLY A 143 -3.32 10.33 -9.14
C GLY A 143 -3.65 9.24 -10.15
N LEU A 144 -4.12 9.62 -11.35
CA LEU A 144 -4.36 8.69 -12.47
C LEU A 144 -3.05 8.02 -12.91
N GLY A 145 -1.96 8.78 -13.02
CA GLY A 145 -0.61 8.24 -13.25
C GLY A 145 -0.16 7.28 -12.15
N GLY A 146 -0.49 7.56 -10.88
CA GLY A 146 -0.27 6.62 -9.77
C GLY A 146 -1.08 5.33 -9.91
N ALA A 147 -2.33 5.43 -10.34
CA ALA A 147 -3.21 4.29 -10.56
C ALA A 147 -2.74 3.42 -11.74
N THR A 148 -2.24 4.01 -12.83
CA THR A 148 -1.67 3.26 -13.96
C THR A 148 -0.39 2.52 -13.55
N LEU A 149 0.51 3.16 -12.81
CA LEU A 149 1.71 2.51 -12.25
C LEU A 149 1.35 1.34 -11.33
N THR A 150 0.31 1.52 -10.52
CA THR A 150 -0.22 0.45 -9.66
C THR A 150 -0.75 -0.73 -10.50
N ALA A 151 -1.50 -0.44 -11.56
CA ALA A 151 -2.03 -1.45 -12.48
C ALA A 151 -0.91 -2.25 -13.18
N ILE A 152 0.14 -1.57 -13.65
CA ILE A 152 1.32 -2.21 -14.24
C ILE A 152 2.00 -3.12 -13.21
N SER A 153 2.19 -2.63 -11.97
CA SER A 153 2.78 -3.44 -10.89
C SER A 153 1.97 -4.71 -10.63
N TYR A 154 0.63 -4.64 -10.60
CA TYR A 154 -0.25 -5.81 -10.44
C TYR A 154 -0.05 -6.86 -11.52
N ILE A 155 0.13 -6.44 -12.77
CA ILE A 155 0.37 -7.35 -13.88
C ILE A 155 1.77 -7.95 -13.81
N MET A 156 2.76 -7.16 -13.42
CA MET A 156 4.10 -7.69 -13.16
C MET A 156 4.05 -8.79 -12.10
N ILE A 157 3.23 -8.68 -11.03
CA ILE A 157 3.05 -9.77 -10.06
C ILE A 157 2.53 -11.03 -10.75
N ARG A 158 1.49 -10.89 -11.58
CA ARG A 158 0.86 -12.02 -12.27
C ARG A 158 1.83 -12.69 -13.24
N TYR A 159 2.54 -11.90 -14.03
CA TYR A 159 3.57 -12.37 -14.95
C TYR A 159 4.68 -13.13 -14.22
N LEU A 160 5.17 -12.56 -13.10
CA LEU A 160 6.26 -13.16 -12.35
C LEU A 160 5.85 -14.39 -11.53
N ARG A 161 4.57 -14.51 -11.15
CA ARG A 161 4.05 -15.67 -10.42
C ARG A 161 4.12 -16.95 -11.25
N SER A 162 4.13 -16.85 -12.57
CA SER A 162 4.30 -18.00 -13.47
C SER A 162 5.74 -18.55 -13.47
N ASP A 163 6.73 -17.69 -13.22
CA ASP A 163 8.16 -18.04 -13.31
C ASP A 163 8.82 -18.24 -11.93
N ASP A 164 8.41 -17.45 -10.92
CA ASP A 164 9.06 -17.39 -9.60
C ASP A 164 8.07 -17.71 -8.47
N HIS A 165 8.57 -18.36 -7.40
CA HIS A 165 7.76 -18.67 -6.22
C HIS A 165 7.31 -17.37 -5.52
N PRO A 166 6.04 -17.24 -5.07
CA PRO A 166 5.52 -16.02 -4.45
C PRO A 166 6.31 -15.55 -3.22
N LEU A 167 6.97 -16.47 -2.50
CA LEU A 167 7.88 -16.12 -1.40
C LEU A 167 9.07 -15.25 -1.87
N VAL A 168 9.65 -15.53 -3.04
CA VAL A 168 10.78 -14.75 -3.59
C VAL A 168 10.31 -13.33 -3.94
N ILE A 169 9.13 -13.22 -4.54
CA ILE A 169 8.52 -11.94 -4.93
C ILE A 169 8.30 -11.04 -3.70
N VAL A 170 7.72 -11.59 -2.64
CA VAL A 170 7.45 -10.85 -1.39
C VAL A 170 8.76 -10.47 -0.68
N ASN A 171 9.73 -11.38 -0.67
CA ASN A 171 11.04 -11.15 -0.07
C ASN A 171 11.78 -9.98 -0.75
N TYR A 172 11.87 -9.97 -2.07
CA TYR A 172 12.46 -8.86 -2.83
C TYR A 172 11.77 -7.53 -2.59
N PHE A 173 10.43 -7.53 -2.62
CA PHE A 173 9.63 -6.34 -2.34
C PHE A 173 9.89 -5.77 -0.95
N GLY A 174 9.95 -6.65 0.07
CA GLY A 174 10.27 -6.30 1.45
C GLY A 174 11.67 -5.70 1.60
N TYR A 175 12.68 -6.27 0.95
CA TYR A 175 14.04 -5.73 0.97
C TYR A 175 14.13 -4.35 0.32
N VAL A 176 13.56 -4.17 -0.88
CA VAL A 176 13.61 -2.88 -1.59
C VAL A 176 12.90 -1.79 -0.79
N ILE A 177 11.71 -2.08 -0.26
CA ILE A 177 10.98 -1.12 0.58
C ILE A 177 11.71 -0.85 1.88
N GLY A 178 12.19 -1.87 2.56
CA GLY A 178 12.98 -1.73 3.78
C GLY A 178 14.19 -0.84 3.59
N LEU A 179 14.95 -1.05 2.50
CA LEU A 179 16.11 -0.23 2.15
C LEU A 179 15.73 1.23 1.89
N THR A 180 14.66 1.46 1.13
CA THR A 180 14.17 2.82 0.83
C THR A 180 13.66 3.53 2.08
N SER A 181 12.93 2.83 2.96
CA SER A 181 12.46 3.37 4.23
C SER A 181 13.60 3.73 5.17
N LEU A 182 14.63 2.87 5.26
CA LEU A 182 15.84 3.17 6.02
C LEU A 182 16.56 4.41 5.45
N GLY A 183 16.66 4.51 4.12
CA GLY A 183 17.22 5.69 3.46
C GLY A 183 16.47 6.98 3.81
N VAL A 184 15.14 6.97 3.75
CA VAL A 184 14.29 8.12 4.11
C VAL A 184 14.45 8.50 5.60
N LEU A 185 14.51 7.51 6.50
CA LEU A 185 14.70 7.75 7.94
C LEU A 185 16.06 8.37 8.25
N LEU A 186 17.13 7.88 7.61
CA LEU A 186 18.48 8.44 7.76
C LEU A 186 18.54 9.87 7.24
N TRP A 187 17.89 10.15 6.10
CA TRP A 187 17.79 11.48 5.54
C TRP A 187 17.09 12.46 6.51
N GLN A 188 15.96 12.05 7.10
CA GLN A 188 15.25 12.86 8.10
C GLN A 188 16.10 13.12 9.35
N ARG A 189 16.80 12.11 9.87
CA ARG A 189 17.70 12.30 11.03
C ARG A 189 18.86 13.26 10.72
N ILE A 190 19.47 13.18 9.54
CA ILE A 190 20.57 14.07 9.14
C ILE A 190 20.11 15.52 9.10
N PHE A 191 18.88 15.76 8.60
CA PHE A 191 18.31 17.10 8.48
C PHE A 191 18.02 17.71 9.85
N LEU A 192 17.49 16.92 10.79
CA LEU A 192 17.26 17.36 12.18
C LEU A 192 18.55 17.68 12.92
N PHE A 193 19.65 16.95 12.66
CA PHE A 193 20.95 17.24 13.28
C PHE A 193 21.59 18.51 12.71
N ARG A 194 21.34 18.81 11.43
CA ARG A 194 21.87 20.01 10.76
C ARG A 194 21.08 21.28 11.09
N ALA A 195 19.80 21.19 11.45
CA ALA A 195 18.98 22.35 11.83
C ALA A 195 19.13 22.78 13.30
N LYS A 196 19.80 21.96 14.14
CA LYS A 196 20.01 22.24 15.58
C LYS A 196 21.42 22.77 15.90
N LYS A 197 22.22 23.06 14.88
CA LYS A 197 23.53 23.71 14.95
C LYS A 197 23.42 25.08 14.32
#